data_AF-A0A953Q7U4-F1
#
_entry.id   AF-A0A953Q7U4-F1
#
_cell.length_a   1.000
_cell.length_b   1.000
_cell.length_c   1.000
_cell.angle_alpha   90.00
_cell.angle_beta   90.00
_cell.angle_gamma   90.00
#
_symmetry.space_group_name_H-M   'P 1'
#
loop_
_entity.id
_entity.type
_entity.pdbx_description
1 polymer ?
#
loop_
_entity_poly.entity_id
_entity_poly.type
_entity_poly.pdbx_seq_one_letter_code
_entity_poly.pdbx_strand_id
1 'polypeptide(L)'
;MSTRKKRLNRRIIASNLAEAIEELERLRDLASTGKLNVARLQVGLGHAYLHLNFAWNIRFVPTSQYAALTDSQFKKWGRYPSGIEKL
;
A
#
# COMPACT_ATOMS: atom_id res chain seq x y z
N MET A 1 -22.89 3.78 -23.82
CA MET A 1 -22.54 3.95 -22.39
C MET A 1 -21.22 4.70 -22.30
N SER A 2 -21.21 5.92 -21.78
CA SER A 2 -19.97 6.70 -21.59
C SER A 2 -19.15 6.07 -20.48
N THR A 3 -17.99 5.51 -20.82
CA THR A 3 -17.00 5.04 -19.84
C THR A 3 -16.38 6.29 -19.20
N ARG A 4 -16.97 6.77 -18.10
CA ARG A 4 -16.39 7.86 -17.30
C ARG A 4 -14.96 7.45 -16.94
N LYS A 5 -13.97 8.13 -17.55
CA LYS A 5 -12.55 7.84 -17.40
C LYS A 5 -12.21 7.86 -15.91
N LYS A 6 -11.74 6.73 -15.38
CA LYS A 6 -11.38 6.62 -13.97
C LYS A 6 -10.28 7.64 -13.67
N ARG A 7 -10.53 8.54 -12.71
CA ARG A 7 -9.55 9.56 -12.31
C ARG A 7 -8.60 8.96 -11.28
N LEU A 8 -7.30 9.12 -11.53
CA LEU A 8 -6.25 8.69 -10.59
C LEU A 8 -6.38 9.47 -9.27
N ASN A 9 -6.51 8.75 -8.16
CA ASN A 9 -6.49 9.33 -6.83
C ASN A 9 -5.04 9.53 -6.38
N ARG A 10 -4.43 10.65 -6.79
CA ARG A 10 -3.03 10.95 -6.44
C ARG A 10 -2.80 11.10 -4.94
N ARG A 11 -3.82 11.56 -4.19
CA ARG A 11 -3.72 11.76 -2.74
C ARG A 11 -3.56 10.44 -2.00
N ILE A 12 -4.40 9.45 -2.31
CA ILE A 12 -4.32 8.14 -1.64
C ILE A 12 -3.06 7.38 -2.02
N ILE A 13 -2.62 7.51 -3.27
CA ILE A 13 -1.36 6.93 -3.75
C ILE A 13 -0.20 7.54 -2.98
N ALA A 14 -0.10 8.87 -2.95
CA ALA A 14 0.96 9.57 -2.23
C ALA A 14 1.00 9.19 -0.74
N SER A 15 -0.16 9.13 -0.08
CA SER A 15 -0.26 8.74 1.33
C SER A 15 0.24 7.31 1.57
N ASN A 16 -0.17 6.33 0.76
CA ASN A 16 0.31 4.95 0.95
C ASN A 16 1.80 4.79 0.59
N LEU A 17 2.30 5.53 -0.40
CA LEU A 17 3.73 5.51 -0.72
C LEU A 17 4.56 6.10 0.42
N ALA A 18 4.10 7.17 1.08
CA ALA A 18 4.78 7.74 2.24
C ALA A 18 4.90 6.72 3.38
N GLU A 19 3.79 6.08 3.78
CA GLU A 19 3.79 5.04 4.83
C GLU A 19 4.71 3.85 4.47
N ALA A 20 4.69 3.41 3.21
CA ALA A 20 5.59 2.35 2.75
C ALA A 20 7.07 2.75 2.87
N ILE A 21 7.41 3.99 2.51
CA ILE A 21 8.76 4.53 2.62
C ILE A 21 9.18 4.58 4.10
N GLU A 22 8.34 5.12 4.98
CA GLU A 22 8.63 5.21 6.42
C GLU A 22 8.94 3.83 7.03
N GLU A 23 8.17 2.80 6.69
CA GLU A 23 8.43 1.43 7.15
C GLU A 23 9.75 0.86 6.60
N LEU A 24 10.06 1.12 5.33
CA LEU A 24 11.31 0.67 4.71
C LEU A 24 12.53 1.41 5.28
N GLU A 25 12.42 2.70 5.55
CA GLU A 25 13.48 3.49 6.21
C GLU A 25 13.73 2.98 7.63
N ARG A 26 12.66 2.71 8.39
CA ARG A 26 12.78 2.10 9.71
C ARG A 26 13.49 0.75 9.66
N LEU A 27 13.15 -0.10 8.69
CA LEU A 27 13.82 -1.39 8.50
C LEU A 27 15.29 -1.24 8.12
N ARG A 28 15.62 -0.31 7.22
CA ARG A 28 16.99 0.03 6.84
C ARG A 28 17.82 0.46 8.05
N ASP A 29 17.27 1.33 8.89
CA ASP A 29 17.96 1.86 10.07
C ASP A 29 18.15 0.77 11.15
N LEU A 30 17.19 -0.15 11.29
CA LEU A 30 17.38 -1.34 12.13
C LEU A 30 18.47 -2.26 11.57
N ALA A 31 18.56 -2.43 10.25
CA ALA A 31 19.57 -3.24 9.61
C ALA A 31 20.97 -2.67 9.81
N SER A 32 21.14 -1.36 9.61
CA SER A 32 22.43 -0.67 9.74
C SER A 32 22.94 -0.63 11.19
N THR A 33 22.04 -0.70 12.17
CA THR A 33 22.38 -0.72 13.60
C THR A 33 22.52 -2.12 14.19
N GLY A 34 22.38 -3.18 13.39
CA GLY A 34 22.44 -4.57 13.85
C GLY A 34 21.25 -4.99 14.73
N LYS A 35 20.18 -4.18 14.78
CA LYS A 35 18.98 -4.41 15.60
C LYS A 35 17.86 -5.11 14.85
N LEU A 36 18.02 -5.32 13.54
CA LEU A 36 17.05 -6.03 12.72
C LEU A 36 17.12 -7.54 13.01
N ASN A 37 15.96 -8.14 13.23
CA ASN A 37 15.80 -9.60 13.31
C ASN A 37 14.69 -10.04 12.33
N VAL A 38 14.58 -11.35 12.11
CA VAL A 38 13.63 -11.93 11.13
C VAL A 38 12.18 -11.52 11.42
N ALA A 39 11.76 -11.52 12.68
CA ALA A 39 10.40 -11.13 13.05
C ALA A 39 10.11 -9.65 12.70
N ARG A 40 11.03 -8.74 13.01
CA ARG A 40 10.93 -7.31 12.66
C ARG A 40 10.93 -7.11 11.15
N LEU A 41 11.77 -7.84 10.43
CA LEU A 41 11.83 -7.81 8.97
C LEU A 41 10.50 -8.28 8.35
N GLN A 42 9.98 -9.41 8.80
CA GLN A 42 8.73 -9.98 8.31
C GLN A 42 7.55 -9.02 8.53
N VAL A 43 7.40 -8.47 9.74
CA VAL A 43 6.32 -7.54 10.06
C VAL A 43 6.46 -6.25 9.25
N GLY A 44 7.65 -5.63 9.22
CA GLY A 44 7.86 -4.38 8.50
C GLY A 44 7.70 -4.52 6.98
N LEU A 45 8.21 -5.60 6.38
CA LEU A 45 7.98 -5.85 4.96
C LEU A 45 6.50 -6.15 4.68
N GLY A 46 5.82 -6.86 5.58
CA GLY A 46 4.37 -7.06 5.49
C GLY A 46 3.60 -5.74 5.46
N HIS A 47 3.96 -4.78 6.31
CA HIS A 47 3.37 -3.43 6.32
C HIS A 47 3.69 -2.65 5.04
N ALA A 48 4.95 -2.63 4.61
CA ALA A 48 5.34 -1.95 3.37
C ALA A 48 4.59 -2.53 2.16
N TYR A 49 4.51 -3.87 2.04
CA TYR A 49 3.75 -4.52 0.97
C TYR A 49 2.27 -4.18 1.03
N LEU A 50 1.66 -4.15 2.21
CA LEU A 50 0.27 -3.74 2.38
C LEU A 50 0.02 -2.37 1.75
N HIS A 51 0.85 -1.37 2.08
CA HIS A 51 0.71 -0.02 1.55
C HIS A 51 0.95 0.05 0.03
N LEU A 52 1.97 -0.63 -0.49
CA LEU A 52 2.22 -0.72 -1.94
C LEU A 52 1.03 -1.35 -2.68
N ASN A 53 0.48 -2.43 -2.13
CA ASN A 53 -0.70 -3.11 -2.67
C ASN A 53 -1.92 -2.18 -2.67
N PHE A 54 -2.14 -1.44 -1.58
CA PHE A 54 -3.22 -0.45 -1.51
C PHE A 54 -3.05 0.64 -2.56
N ALA A 55 -1.86 1.25 -2.66
CA ALA A 55 -1.57 2.31 -3.62
C ALA A 55 -1.96 1.91 -5.05
N TRP A 56 -1.68 0.65 -5.43
CA TRP A 56 -2.10 0.11 -6.72
C TRP A 56 -3.60 -0.20 -6.79
N ASN A 57 -4.11 -1.03 -5.88
CA ASN A 57 -5.44 -1.61 -5.98
C ASN A 57 -6.55 -0.57 -5.91
N ILE A 58 -6.31 0.54 -5.20
CA ILE A 58 -7.31 1.59 -4.96
C ILE A 58 -6.99 2.90 -5.70
N ARG A 59 -6.07 2.87 -6.66
CA ARG A 59 -5.61 4.04 -7.43
C ARG A 59 -6.71 4.86 -8.10
N PHE A 60 -7.92 4.33 -8.23
CA PHE A 60 -9.09 5.00 -8.79
C PHE A 60 -10.28 5.12 -7.81
N VAL A 61 -10.11 4.70 -6.56
CA VAL A 61 -11.14 4.75 -5.52
C VAL A 61 -11.19 6.17 -4.93
N PRO A 62 -12.38 6.76 -4.71
CA PRO A 62 -12.50 8.05 -4.05
C PRO A 62 -11.99 8.02 -2.60
N THR A 63 -11.35 9.10 -2.15
CA THR A 63 -10.85 9.20 -0.77
C THR A 63 -11.95 9.05 0.28
N SER A 64 -13.18 9.47 -0.01
CA SER A 64 -14.32 9.28 0.89
C SER A 64 -14.65 7.80 1.13
N GLN A 65 -14.49 6.94 0.12
CA GLN A 65 -14.69 5.50 0.27
C GLN A 65 -13.56 4.85 1.07
N TYR A 66 -12.33 5.34 0.92
CA TYR A 66 -11.20 4.88 1.73
C TYR A 66 -11.30 5.33 3.20
N ALA A 67 -11.84 6.53 3.46
CA ALA A 67 -12.08 6.99 4.83
C ALA A 67 -13.11 6.12 5.58
N ALA A 68 -14.00 5.44 4.84
CA ALA A 68 -14.99 4.50 5.37
C ALA A 68 -14.59 3.04 5.10
N LEU A 69 -13.30 2.73 5.22
CA LEU A 69 -12.73 1.42 4.92
C LEU A 69 -13.34 0.32 5.81
N THR A 70 -13.86 -0.72 5.18
CA THR A 70 -14.32 -1.94 5.86
C THR A 70 -13.22 -3.01 5.92
N ASP A 71 -13.32 -3.96 6.85
CA ASP A 71 -12.40 -5.11 6.94
C ASP A 71 -12.31 -5.91 5.64
N SER A 72 -13.44 -6.09 4.95
CA SER A 72 -13.50 -6.81 3.67
C SER A 72 -12.72 -6.06 2.58
N GLN A 73 -12.89 -4.74 2.52
CA GLN A 73 -12.11 -3.90 1.62
C GLN A 73 -10.64 -3.89 1.99
N PHE A 74 -10.31 -3.81 3.28
CA PHE A 74 -8.92 -3.85 3.74
C PHE A 74 -8.23 -5.15 3.30
N LYS A 75 -8.86 -6.29 3.59
CA LYS A 75 -8.38 -7.62 3.18
C LYS A 75 -8.28 -7.76 1.65
N LYS A 76 -9.19 -7.15 0.90
CA LYS A 76 -9.18 -7.21 -0.56
C LYS A 76 -8.07 -6.35 -1.16
N TRP A 77 -7.95 -5.10 -0.69
CA TRP A 77 -7.03 -4.10 -1.24
C TRP A 77 -5.59 -4.32 -0.79
N GLY A 78 -5.38 -5.04 0.31
CA GLY A 78 -4.06 -5.43 0.79
C GLY A 78 -3.42 -6.61 0.07
N ARG A 79 -4.16 -7.31 -0.79
CA ARG A 79 -3.63 -8.44 -1.58
C ARG A 79 -2.69 -7.96 -2.66
N TYR A 80 -1.76 -8.82 -3.05
CA TYR A 80 -0.90 -8.57 -4.19
C TYR A 80 -1.74 -8.18 -5.43
N PRO A 81 -1.38 -7.08 -6.11
CA PRO A 81 -2.04 -6.61 -7.33
C PRO A 81 -2.31 -7.69 -8.36
N SER A 82 -3.56 -7.81 -8.81
CA SER A 82 -3.87 -8.58 -10.02
C SER A 82 -3.66 -7.73 -11.28
N GLY A 83 -3.06 -8.35 -12.30
CA GLY A 83 -2.89 -7.75 -13.63
C GLY A 83 -1.86 -6.61 -13.70
N ILE A 84 -1.04 -6.40 -12.66
CA ILE A 84 0.04 -5.41 -12.71
C ILE A 84 1.11 -5.78 -13.75
N GLU A 85 1.34 -7.08 -13.97
CA GLU A 85 2.28 -7.62 -14.95
C GLU A 85 1.76 -7.59 -16.41
N LYS A 86 0.48 -7.23 -16.61
CA LYS A 86 -0.18 -7.27 -17.93
C LYS A 86 -0.33 -5.88 -18.57
N LEU A 87 0.43 -4.90 -18.09
CA LEU A 87 0.40 -3.52 -18.57
C LEU A 87 1.57 -3.21 -19.49
#